data_AF-A0AAD6U7L1-F1
#
_entry.id   AF-A0AAD6U7L1-F1
#
_cell.length_a   1.000
_cell.length_b   1.000
_cell.length_c   1.000
_cell.angle_alpha   90.00
_cell.angle_beta   90.00
_cell.angle_gamma   90.00
#
_symmetry.space_group_name_H-M   'P 1'
#
loop_
_entity.id
_entity.type
_entity.pdbx_description
1 polymer ?
#
loop_
_entity_poly.entity_id
_entity_poly.type
_entity_poly.pdbx_seq_one_letter_code
_entity_poly.pdbx_strand_id
1 'polypeptide(L)' 'MSFFVPPPPPPTKLGAYRTPCPLAGIHVSPSQLGAMSIGDKWGALGLGEMDKDSSSKLLDAYFDNGGNFIDTANN' A
#
# COMPACT_ATOMS: atom_id res chain seq x y z
N MET A 1 -5.89 -16.19 31.96
CA MET A 1 -5.76 -15.63 30.60
C MET A 1 -6.93 -14.70 30.36
N SER A 2 -6.66 -13.43 30.09
CA SER A 2 -7.72 -12.45 29.78
C SER A 2 -8.16 -12.65 28.34
N PHE A 3 -9.46 -12.85 28.12
CA PHE A 3 -10.07 -13.00 26.79
C PHE A 3 -10.27 -11.66 26.06
N PHE A 4 -9.88 -10.54 26.67
CA PHE A 4 -10.10 -9.19 26.15
C PHE A 4 -8.80 -8.37 26.15
N VAL A 5 -7.74 -8.92 25.56
CA VAL A 5 -6.53 -8.14 25.28
C VAL A 5 -6.74 -7.46 23.92
N PRO A 6 -6.69 -6.12 23.83
CA PRO A 6 -6.77 -5.44 22.55
C PRO A 6 -5.61 -5.86 21.65
N PRO A 7 -5.79 -5.88 20.32
CA PRO A 7 -4.71 -6.20 19.40
C PRO A 7 -3.55 -5.21 19.58
N PRO A 8 -2.31 -5.65 19.30
CA PRO A 8 -1.18 -4.75 19.33
C PRO A 8 -1.40 -3.58 18.34
N PRO A 9 -0.87 -2.39 18.64
CA PRO A 9 -0.91 -1.27 17.70
C PRO A 9 -0.29 -1.64 16.35
N PRO A 10 -0.75 -1.02 15.24
CA PRO A 10 -0.17 -1.29 13.92
C PRO A 10 1.31 -0.86 13.86
N PRO A 11 2.13 -1.49 13.00
CA PRO A 11 3.57 -1.20 12.90
C PRO A 11 3.85 0.26 12.53
N THR A 12 3.02 0.82 11.65
CA THR A 12 3.09 2.23 11.24
C THR A 12 1.70 2.84 11.15
N LYS A 13 1.63 4.13 10.84
CA LYS A 13 0.37 4.84 10.57
C LYS A 13 -0.37 4.31 9.34
N LEU A 14 0.27 3.56 8.44
CA LEU A 14 -0.41 2.94 7.29
C LEU A 14 -1.48 1.93 7.72
N GLY A 15 -1.24 1.22 8.84
CA GLY A 15 -2.18 0.24 9.39
C GLY A 15 -3.36 0.84 10.17
N ALA A 16 -3.44 2.17 10.29
CA ALA A 16 -4.58 2.86 10.90
C ALA A 16 -5.71 3.05 9.86
N TYR A 17 -6.37 1.95 9.49
CA TYR A 17 -7.33 1.96 8.38
C TYR A 17 -8.55 2.84 8.63
N ARG A 18 -9.09 3.42 7.54
CA ARG A 18 -10.26 4.29 7.52
C ARG A 18 -11.18 3.97 6.35
N THR A 19 -12.46 4.28 6.50
CA THR A 19 -13.43 4.23 5.39
C THR A 19 -13.12 5.37 4.41
N PRO A 20 -12.97 5.10 3.09
CA PRO A 20 -12.63 6.14 2.13
C PRO A 20 -13.80 7.10 1.85
N CYS A 21 -15.05 6.65 2.03
CA CYS A 21 -16.25 7.48 2.00
C CYS A 21 -17.38 6.83 2.84
N PRO A 22 -18.45 7.58 3.19
CA PRO A 22 -19.52 7.07 4.07
C PRO A 22 -20.25 5.81 3.59
N LEU A 23 -20.24 5.56 2.27
CA LEU A 23 -20.96 4.44 1.65
C LEU A 23 -20.04 3.26 1.29
N ALA A 24 -18.72 3.38 1.49
CA ALA A 24 -17.78 2.31 1.19
C ALA A 24 -17.68 1.32 2.36
N GLY A 25 -17.92 0.04 2.08
CA GLY A 25 -17.77 -1.06 3.05
C GLY A 25 -16.33 -1.54 3.27
N ILE A 26 -15.34 -0.84 2.71
CA ILE A 26 -13.92 -1.20 2.78
C ILE A 26 -13.15 -0.26 3.70
N HIS A 27 -12.12 -0.79 4.35
CA HIS A 27 -11.21 -0.04 5.20
C HIS A 27 -9.82 -0.01 4.56
N VAL A 28 -9.30 1.18 4.30
CA VAL A 28 -8.05 1.40 3.58
C VAL A 28 -7.05 2.21 4.40
N SER A 29 -5.77 2.08 4.09
CA SER A 29 -4.70 2.88 4.66
C SER A 29 -4.98 4.39 4.50
N PRO A 30 -4.52 5.23 5.44
CA PRO A 30 -4.66 6.68 5.32
C PRO A 30 -4.04 7.26 4.05
N SER A 31 -3.02 6.60 3.50
CA SER A 31 -2.34 6.97 2.26
C SER A 31 -2.27 5.77 1.31
N GLN A 32 -2.63 6.00 0.05
CA GLN A 32 -2.54 5.00 -1.03
C GLN A 32 -1.14 4.98 -1.65
N LEU A 33 -0.70 3.81 -2.11
CA LEU A 33 0.50 3.66 -2.93
C LEU A 33 0.12 3.85 -4.41
N GLY A 34 0.52 4.97 -5.00
CA GLY A 34 0.39 5.19 -6.44
C GLY A 34 1.38 4.34 -7.21
N ALA A 35 0.89 3.52 -8.15
CA ALA A 35 1.67 2.53 -8.88
C ALA A 35 2.10 2.98 -10.28
N MET A 36 2.06 4.29 -10.57
CA MET A 36 2.31 4.84 -11.92
C MET A 36 3.65 4.43 -12.51
N SER A 37 4.72 4.40 -11.71
CA SER A 37 6.07 4.04 -12.15
C SER A 37 6.47 2.61 -11.74
N ILE A 38 5.51 1.78 -11.32
CA ILE A 38 5.78 0.37 -11.01
C ILE A 38 5.92 -0.42 -12.30
N GLY A 39 7.05 -1.13 -12.44
CA GLY A 39 7.42 -1.87 -13.63
C GLY A 39 8.43 -1.16 -14.53
N ASP A 40 8.89 -1.86 -15.55
CA ASP A 40 10.04 -1.50 -16.39
C ASP A 40 9.69 -0.61 -17.59
N LYS A 41 8.41 -0.47 -17.92
CA LYS A 41 7.93 0.27 -19.10
C LYS A 41 8.14 1.79 -19.04
N TRP A 42 8.32 2.36 -17.85
CA TRP A 42 8.28 3.81 -17.64
C TRP A 42 9.66 4.48 -17.68
N GLY A 43 10.75 3.69 -17.68
CA GLY A 43 12.11 4.19 -17.67
C GLY A 43 12.42 5.13 -18.84
N ALA A 44 11.98 4.77 -20.04
CA ALA A 44 12.17 5.57 -21.26
C ALA A 44 11.43 6.93 -21.22
N LEU A 45 10.41 7.07 -20.38
CA LEU A 45 9.64 8.29 -20.18
C LEU A 45 10.19 9.17 -19.05
N GLY A 46 11.34 8.81 -18.46
CA GLY A 46 11.99 9.59 -17.40
C GLY A 46 11.34 9.45 -16.03
N LEU A 47 10.45 8.48 -15.83
CA LEU A 47 9.77 8.22 -14.55
C LEU A 47 10.57 7.27 -13.62
N GLY A 48 11.82 7.00 -13.98
CA GLY A 48 12.68 6.04 -13.30
C GLY A 48 12.53 4.62 -13.87
N GLU A 49 13.62 3.86 -13.81
CA GLU A 49 13.58 2.42 -14.09
C GLU A 49 13.20 1.68 -12.81
N MET A 50 12.23 0.78 -12.90
CA MET A 50 11.93 -0.15 -11.83
C MET A 50 11.81 -1.56 -12.40
N ASP A 51 12.80 -2.41 -12.13
CA ASP A 51 12.73 -3.81 -12.50
C ASP A 51 11.70 -4.56 -11.62
N LYS A 52 11.43 -5.82 -11.98
CA LYS A 52 10.48 -6.64 -11.23
C LYS A 52 10.87 -6.81 -9.76
N ASP A 53 12.16 -6.99 -9.48
CA ASP A 53 12.65 -7.27 -8.13
C ASP A 53 12.51 -6.05 -7.21
N SER A 54 12.85 -4.86 -7.70
CA SER A 54 12.64 -3.59 -7.00
C SER A 54 11.15 -3.26 -6.85
N SER A 55 10.35 -3.56 -7.87
CA SER A 55 8.88 -3.45 -7.79
C SER A 55 8.31 -4.31 -6.68
N SER A 56 8.69 -5.58 -6.61
CA SER A 56 8.26 -6.49 -5.54
C SER A 56 8.73 -6.01 -4.17
N LYS A 57 9.99 -5.57 -4.02
CA LYS A 57 10.50 -5.03 -2.75
C LYS A 57 9.72 -3.82 -2.26
N LEU A 58 9.31 -2.92 -3.17
CA LEU A 58 8.49 -1.76 -2.81
C LEU A 58 7.11 -2.19 -2.31
N LEU A 59 6.46 -3.14 -3.01
CA LEU A 59 5.15 -3.66 -2.64
C LEU A 59 5.20 -4.40 -1.29
N ASP A 60 6.20 -5.25 -1.08
CA ASP A 60 6.42 -5.97 0.17
C ASP A 60 6.64 -4.98 1.32
N ALA A 61 7.50 -3.97 1.13
CA ALA A 61 7.72 -2.94 2.13
C ALA A 61 6.45 -2.16 2.47
N TYR A 62 5.61 -1.83 1.48
CA TYR A 62 4.34 -1.17 1.73
C TYR A 62 3.40 -2.05 2.56
N PHE A 63 3.28 -3.33 2.19
CA PHE A 63 2.45 -4.30 2.92
C PHE A 63 2.93 -4.53 4.35
N ASP A 64 4.23 -4.75 4.54
CA ASP A 64 4.85 -5.03 5.85
C ASP A 64 4.70 -3.84 6.82
N ASN A 65 4.66 -2.61 6.30
CA ASN A 65 4.37 -1.42 7.09
C ASN A 65 2.87 -1.23 7.39
N GLY A 66 2.00 -2.14 6.95
CA GLY A 66 0.55 -2.11 7.15
C GLY A 66 -0.20 -1.36 6.05
N GLY A 67 0.38 -1.21 4.86
CA GLY A 67 -0.29 -0.66 3.69
C GLY A 67 -1.24 -1.66 3.05
N ASN A 68 -2.43 -1.22 2.63
CA ASN A 68 -3.42 -2.10 1.99
C ASN A 68 -4.13 -1.49 0.76
N PHE A 69 -3.70 -0.32 0.28
CA PHE A 69 -4.38 0.40 -0.79
C PHE A 69 -3.42 0.82 -1.90
N ILE A 70 -3.55 0.18 -3.07
CA ILE A 70 -2.73 0.41 -4.25
C ILE A 70 -3.61 1.04 -5.34
N ASP A 71 -3.13 2.14 -5.92
CA ASP A 71 -3.77 2.88 -7.00
C ASP A 71 -3.02 2.64 -8.31
N THR A 72 -3.69 2.11 -9.34
CA THR A 72 -3.07 1.68 -10.61
C THR A 72 -4.00 1.91 -11.81
N ALA A 73 -3.46 1.81 -13.02
CA ALA A 73 -4.17 1.97 -14.28
C ALA A 73 -3.62 1.01 -15.36
N ASN A 74 -4.34 0.83 -16.46
CA ASN A 74 -4.13 -0.21 -17.46
C ASN A 74 -3.11 0.12 -18.59
N ASN A 75 -2.35 1.20 -18.49
CA ASN A 75 -1.38 1.61 -19.51
C ASN A 75 -0.02 0.92 -19.32
#